data_AF-A0A350C0M5-F1
#
_entry.id   AF-A0A350C0M5-F1
#
_cell.length_a   1.000
_cell.length_b   1.000
_cell.length_c   1.000
_cell.angle_alpha   90.00
_cell.angle_beta   90.00
_cell.angle_gamma   90.00
#
_symmetry.space_group_name_H-M   'P 1'
#
loop_
_entity.id
_entity.type
_entity.pdbx_description
1 polymer ?
#
loop_
_entity_poly.entity_id
_entity_poly.type
_entity_poly.pdbx_seq_one_letter_code
_entity_poly.pdbx_strand_id
1 'polypeptide(L)'
;MFHKAVELEFKEGTTLELTFQDGKVKRYDMSVLFEKYPQLGALTDRYLFLSGKLMGGYGIIWNDELDIEAETIYEEGDTVKTVMPAANIMVGNAVAAARAEKGISQKELSELTGIDQSDLSKIERGVANPSIGTLNRIAEALGAKLVVSIA
;
A
#
# COMPACT_ATOMS: atom_id res chain seq x y z
N MET A 1 5.14 1.22 -9.88
CA MET A 1 4.85 1.85 -8.57
C MET A 1 4.57 0.71 -7.64
N PHE A 2 5.25 0.58 -6.50
CA PHE A 2 5.06 -0.57 -5.62
C PHE A 2 3.78 -0.41 -4.79
N HIS A 3 2.93 -1.44 -4.78
CA HIS A 3 1.70 -1.47 -4.00
C HIS A 3 1.96 -2.17 -2.67
N LYS A 4 1.78 -1.43 -1.58
CA LYS A 4 2.01 -1.96 -0.24
C LYS A 4 0.77 -2.69 0.26
N ALA A 5 0.92 -3.97 0.57
CA ALA A 5 -0.06 -4.75 1.31
C ALA A 5 -0.10 -4.33 2.78
N VAL A 6 -1.30 -4.29 3.35
CA VAL A 6 -1.56 -3.95 4.76
C VAL A 6 -2.13 -5.13 5.54
N GLU A 7 -2.69 -6.11 4.86
CA GLU A 7 -3.32 -7.27 5.47
C GLU A 7 -3.12 -8.49 4.58
N LEU A 8 -2.91 -9.65 5.21
CA LEU A 8 -2.80 -10.95 4.56
C LEU A 8 -3.78 -11.90 5.22
N GLU A 9 -4.62 -12.55 4.42
CA GLU A 9 -5.57 -13.55 4.87
C GLU A 9 -5.42 -14.84 4.05
N PHE A 10 -5.17 -15.96 4.72
CA PHE A 10 -5.11 -17.26 4.06
C PHE A 10 -6.50 -17.87 3.90
N LYS A 11 -6.81 -18.36 2.70
CA LYS A 11 -8.07 -19.04 2.36
C LYS A 11 -7.83 -20.55 2.25
N GLU A 12 -8.78 -21.30 1.68
CA GLU A 12 -8.62 -22.75 1.49
C GLU A 12 -7.51 -23.09 0.49
N GLY A 13 -6.97 -24.31 0.60
CA GLY A 13 -5.85 -24.76 -0.22
C GLY A 13 -4.64 -23.81 -0.14
N THR A 14 -4.17 -23.37 -1.29
CA THR A 14 -3.05 -22.44 -1.51
C THR A 14 -3.49 -21.03 -1.88
N THR A 15 -4.77 -20.72 -1.67
CA THR A 15 -5.34 -19.40 -1.95
C THR A 15 -5.10 -18.44 -0.79
N LEU A 16 -4.78 -17.19 -1.12
CA LEU A 16 -4.66 -16.09 -0.17
C LEU A 16 -5.33 -14.82 -0.70
N GLU A 17 -5.59 -13.88 0.20
CA GLU A 17 -6.00 -12.52 -0.11
C GLU A 17 -5.01 -11.52 0.49
N LEU A 18 -4.62 -10.52 -0.29
CA LEU A 18 -3.90 -9.34 0.19
C LEU A 18 -4.80 -8.11 0.08
N THR A 19 -4.96 -7.39 1.20
CA THR A 19 -5.53 -6.02 1.18
C THR A 19 -4.39 -5.04 0.98
N PHE A 20 -4.53 -4.14 0.00
CA PHE A 20 -3.54 -3.10 -0.30
C PHE A 20 -3.94 -1.75 0.29
N GLN A 21 -2.96 -0.87 0.48
CA GLN A 21 -3.17 0.48 1.01
C GLN A 21 -4.20 1.29 0.21
N ASP A 22 -4.33 1.04 -1.09
CA ASP A 22 -5.33 1.67 -1.98
C ASP A 22 -6.76 1.11 -1.81
N GLY A 23 -6.95 0.16 -0.91
CA GLY A 23 -8.23 -0.47 -0.59
C GLY A 23 -8.57 -1.67 -1.47
N LYS A 24 -7.79 -2.01 -2.49
CA LYS A 24 -8.05 -3.22 -3.28
C LYS A 24 -7.71 -4.45 -2.49
N VAL A 25 -8.55 -5.47 -2.60
CA VAL A 25 -8.25 -6.79 -2.07
C VAL A 25 -8.12 -7.77 -3.20
N LYS A 26 -6.94 -8.37 -3.29
CA LYS A 26 -6.52 -9.21 -4.40
C LYS A 26 -6.44 -10.64 -3.91
N ARG A 27 -7.18 -11.53 -4.56
CA ARG A 27 -7.13 -12.97 -4.33
C ARG A 27 -6.16 -13.60 -5.32
N TYR A 28 -5.33 -14.51 -4.83
CA TYR A 28 -4.38 -15.24 -5.66
C TYR A 28 -4.26 -16.68 -5.18
N ASP A 29 -4.26 -17.63 -6.11
CA ASP A 29 -3.94 -19.01 -5.82
C ASP A 29 -2.48 -19.30 -6.19
N MET A 30 -1.67 -19.61 -5.18
CA MET A 30 -0.23 -19.85 -5.37
C MET A 30 0.05 -21.06 -6.26
N SER A 31 -0.92 -21.97 -6.44
CA SER A 31 -0.76 -23.15 -7.29
C SER A 31 -0.42 -22.81 -8.74
N VAL A 32 -0.86 -21.64 -9.23
CA VAL A 32 -0.55 -21.11 -10.57
C VAL A 32 0.95 -20.94 -10.80
N LEU A 33 1.71 -20.71 -9.73
CA LEU A 33 3.15 -20.48 -9.80
C LEU A 33 3.98 -21.76 -9.68
N PHE A 34 3.39 -22.91 -9.33
CA PHE A 34 4.16 -24.12 -9.01
C PHE A 34 4.88 -24.70 -10.22
N GLU A 35 4.31 -24.58 -11.43
CA GLU A 35 4.99 -25.03 -12.65
C GLU A 35 6.25 -24.19 -12.93
N LYS A 36 6.14 -22.87 -12.74
CA LYS A 36 7.25 -21.93 -12.96
C LYS A 36 8.28 -21.96 -11.83
N TYR A 37 7.84 -22.21 -10.60
CA TYR A 37 8.63 -22.22 -9.38
C TYR A 37 8.29 -23.46 -8.54
N PRO A 38 8.83 -24.64 -8.87
CA PRO A 38 8.48 -25.92 -8.23
C PRO A 38 8.64 -25.96 -6.71
N GLN A 39 9.57 -25.18 -6.15
CA GLN A 39 9.78 -25.06 -4.71
C GLN A 39 8.55 -24.53 -3.97
N LEU A 40 7.74 -23.67 -4.63
CA LEU A 40 6.49 -23.18 -4.05
C LEU A 40 5.45 -24.29 -3.86
N GLY A 41 5.61 -25.44 -4.52
CA GLY A 41 4.77 -26.62 -4.30
C GLY A 41 4.77 -27.11 -2.84
N ALA A 42 5.80 -26.77 -2.05
CA ALA A 42 5.82 -27.01 -0.61
C ALA A 42 4.66 -26.35 0.13
N LEU A 43 4.10 -25.24 -0.41
CA LEU A 43 2.95 -24.53 0.16
C LEU A 43 1.64 -25.34 0.10
N THR A 44 1.64 -26.53 -0.53
CA THR A 44 0.52 -27.48 -0.37
C THR A 44 0.42 -28.03 1.06
N ASP A 45 1.52 -28.02 1.82
CA ASP A 45 1.47 -28.26 3.26
C ASP A 45 0.75 -27.10 3.96
N ARG A 46 -0.38 -27.43 4.60
CA ARG A 46 -1.26 -26.42 5.17
C ARG A 46 -0.62 -25.66 6.33
N TYR A 47 0.21 -26.33 7.13
CA TYR A 47 0.84 -25.70 8.30
C TYR A 47 1.90 -24.70 7.84
N LEU A 48 2.73 -25.09 6.86
CA LEU A 48 3.68 -24.19 6.21
C LEU A 48 2.96 -23.02 5.56
N PHE A 49 1.93 -23.25 4.73
CA PHE A 49 1.22 -22.15 4.08
C PHE A 49 0.66 -21.12 5.07
N LEU A 50 0.09 -21.59 6.18
CA LEU A 50 -0.44 -20.71 7.22
C LEU A 50 0.65 -20.00 8.05
N SER A 51 1.91 -20.43 7.97
CA SER A 51 3.01 -19.78 8.69
C SER A 51 3.53 -18.51 8.01
N GLY A 52 3.09 -18.23 6.78
CA GLY A 52 3.53 -17.10 5.97
C GLY A 52 3.19 -15.75 6.60
N LYS A 53 4.04 -14.75 6.37
CA LYS A 53 3.90 -13.42 6.96
C LYS A 53 4.24 -12.33 5.97
N LEU A 54 3.58 -11.19 6.10
CA LEU A 54 3.94 -9.99 5.36
C LEU A 54 5.29 -9.44 5.81
N MET A 55 6.18 -9.20 4.85
CA MET A 55 7.47 -8.55 5.05
C MET A 55 7.41 -7.11 4.56
N GLY A 56 7.27 -6.17 5.50
CA GLY A 56 7.18 -4.73 5.20
C GLY A 56 5.99 -4.33 4.31
N GLY A 57 5.09 -5.26 4.00
CA GLY A 57 3.98 -5.10 3.05
C GLY A 57 4.36 -5.25 1.57
N TYR A 58 5.59 -5.66 1.25
CA TYR A 58 6.07 -5.78 -0.13
C TYR A 58 6.25 -7.23 -0.60
N GLY A 59 6.07 -8.18 0.30
CA GLY A 59 6.09 -9.60 -0.01
C GLY A 59 5.54 -10.43 1.13
N ILE A 60 5.32 -11.71 0.86
CA ILE A 60 4.98 -12.72 1.85
C ILE A 60 6.19 -13.65 1.94
N ILE A 61 6.66 -13.92 3.16
CA ILE A 61 7.74 -14.86 3.43
C ILE A 61 7.22 -16.03 4.26
N TRP A 62 7.62 -17.24 3.91
CA TRP A 62 7.39 -18.46 4.68
C TRP A 62 8.67 -18.95 5.34
N ASN A 63 9.78 -18.90 4.61
CA ASN A 63 11.13 -19.20 5.09
C ASN A 63 12.18 -18.58 4.14
N ASP A 64 13.45 -18.88 4.34
CA ASP A 64 14.57 -18.32 3.57
C ASP A 64 14.55 -18.65 2.07
N GLU A 65 13.79 -19.67 1.65
CA GLU A 65 13.70 -20.15 0.27
C GLU A 65 12.32 -19.92 -0.38
N LEU A 66 11.32 -19.57 0.43
CA LEU A 66 9.93 -19.46 0.01
C LEU A 66 9.39 -18.06 0.34
N ASP A 67 9.42 -17.21 -0.66
CA ASP A 67 8.82 -15.88 -0.64
C ASP A 67 8.13 -15.54 -1.97
N ILE A 68 7.24 -14.55 -1.92
CA ILE A 68 6.62 -13.96 -3.10
C ILE A 68 6.47 -12.46 -2.94
N GLU A 69 6.71 -11.72 -4.00
CA GLU A 69 6.47 -10.28 -4.04
C GLU A 69 4.97 -9.99 -4.01
N ALA A 70 4.56 -9.02 -3.19
CA ALA A 70 3.18 -8.57 -3.13
C ALA A 70 2.74 -7.94 -4.47
N GLU A 71 3.69 -7.41 -5.24
CA GLU A 71 3.42 -6.83 -6.56
C GLU A 71 2.89 -7.88 -7.55
N THR A 72 3.43 -9.11 -7.52
CA THR A 72 2.92 -10.22 -8.36
C THR A 72 1.44 -10.46 -8.08
N ILE A 73 1.04 -10.52 -6.81
CA ILE A 73 -0.37 -10.69 -6.41
C ILE A 73 -1.22 -9.48 -6.81
N TYR A 74 -0.64 -8.27 -6.77
CA TYR A 74 -1.34 -7.06 -7.18
C TYR A 74 -1.59 -6.99 -8.70
N GLU A 75 -0.61 -7.40 -9.50
CA GLU A 75 -0.73 -7.34 -10.96
C GLU A 75 -1.60 -8.49 -11.50
N GLU A 76 -1.38 -9.71 -10.99
CA GLU A 76 -1.95 -10.93 -11.55
C GLU A 76 -3.19 -11.44 -10.81
N GLY A 77 -3.40 -11.05 -9.55
CA GLY A 77 -4.54 -11.54 -8.76
C GLY A 77 -5.88 -10.94 -9.15
N ASP A 78 -6.96 -11.63 -8.80
CA ASP A 78 -8.31 -11.12 -9.02
C ASP A 78 -8.69 -10.12 -7.93
N THR A 79 -9.17 -8.94 -8.31
CA THR A 79 -9.75 -7.99 -7.34
C THR A 79 -11.11 -8.52 -6.90
N VAL A 80 -11.20 -9.01 -5.66
CA VAL A 80 -12.42 -9.66 -5.13
C VAL A 80 -13.28 -8.74 -4.27
N LYS A 81 -12.70 -7.67 -3.71
CA LYS A 81 -13.42 -6.62 -2.98
C LYS A 81 -12.59 -5.33 -2.99
N THR A 82 -13.26 -4.22 -2.75
CA THR A 82 -12.63 -2.92 -2.49
C THR A 82 -13.12 -2.43 -1.13
N VAL A 83 -12.19 -2.15 -0.23
CA VAL A 83 -12.46 -1.58 1.10
C VAL A 83 -12.02 -0.13 1.13
N MET A 84 -12.32 0.58 2.22
CA MET A 84 -11.81 1.94 2.39
C MET A 84 -10.27 1.91 2.37
N PRO A 85 -9.63 2.79 1.57
CA PRO A 85 -8.18 2.90 1.58
C PRO A 85 -7.67 3.27 2.97
N ALA A 86 -6.40 2.98 3.22
CA ALA A 86 -5.76 3.42 4.45
C ALA A 86 -5.83 4.95 4.58
N ALA A 87 -6.05 5.46 5.79
CA ALA A 87 -6.29 6.90 6.02
C ALA A 87 -5.15 7.78 5.47
N ASN A 88 -3.91 7.33 5.56
CA ASN A 88 -2.74 8.01 5.00
C ASN A 88 -2.75 8.10 3.46
N ILE A 89 -3.30 7.10 2.75
CA ILE A 89 -3.52 7.19 1.29
C ILE A 89 -4.59 8.23 0.99
N MET A 90 -5.69 8.23 1.75
CA MET A 90 -6.75 9.23 1.56
C MET A 90 -6.23 10.65 1.78
N VAL A 91 -5.47 10.86 2.86
CA VAL A 91 -4.82 12.13 3.17
C VAL A 91 -3.79 12.51 2.09
N GLY A 92 -2.95 11.56 1.67
CA GLY A 92 -1.95 11.78 0.62
C GLY A 92 -2.58 12.20 -0.70
N ASN A 93 -3.64 11.51 -1.12
CA ASN A 93 -4.41 11.84 -2.32
C ASN A 93 -5.04 13.23 -2.23
N ALA A 94 -5.59 13.60 -1.06
CA ALA A 94 -6.14 14.94 -0.86
C ALA A 94 -5.07 16.04 -0.95
N VAL A 95 -3.88 15.80 -0.39
CA VAL A 95 -2.74 16.72 -0.53
C VAL A 95 -2.30 16.85 -1.99
N ALA A 96 -2.14 15.72 -2.69
CA ALA A 96 -1.73 15.70 -4.09
C ALA A 96 -2.74 16.42 -5.00
N ALA A 97 -4.04 16.21 -4.76
CA ALA A 97 -5.12 16.87 -5.49
C ALA A 97 -5.09 18.40 -5.26
N ALA A 98 -5.04 18.85 -4.00
CA ALA A 98 -4.98 20.27 -3.68
C ALA A 98 -3.71 20.95 -4.24
N ARG A 99 -2.58 20.24 -4.26
CA ARG A 99 -1.35 20.70 -4.90
C ARG A 99 -1.51 20.85 -6.41
N ALA A 100 -2.13 19.86 -7.07
CA ALA A 100 -2.39 19.88 -8.50
C ALA A 100 -3.39 20.99 -8.89
N GLU A 101 -4.42 21.23 -8.10
CA GLU A 101 -5.37 22.35 -8.28
C GLU A 101 -4.69 23.72 -8.19
N LYS A 102 -3.70 23.86 -7.31
CA LYS A 102 -2.86 25.06 -7.22
C LYS A 102 -1.87 25.18 -8.39
N GLY A 103 -1.64 24.11 -9.15
CA GLY A 103 -0.76 24.10 -10.31
C GLY A 103 0.74 24.12 -9.98
N ILE A 104 1.13 23.68 -8.78
CA ILE A 104 2.54 23.69 -8.34
C ILE A 104 3.14 22.29 -8.24
N SER A 105 4.45 22.18 -8.40
CA SER A 105 5.22 20.96 -8.21
C SER A 105 5.44 20.63 -6.72
N GLN A 106 5.84 19.39 -6.43
CA GLN A 106 6.24 19.00 -5.07
C GLN A 106 7.47 19.80 -4.56
N LYS A 107 8.35 20.23 -5.48
CA LYS A 107 9.51 21.07 -5.14
C LYS A 107 9.06 22.47 -4.71
N GLU A 108 8.14 23.08 -5.44
CA GLU A 108 7.58 24.39 -5.06
C GLU A 108 6.81 24.29 -3.73
N LEU A 109 6.04 23.21 -3.52
CA LEU A 109 5.38 23.00 -2.22
C LEU A 109 6.39 22.81 -1.08
N SER A 110 7.52 22.15 -1.35
CA SER A 110 8.62 22.01 -0.40
C SER A 110 9.20 23.38 0.00
N GLU A 111 9.46 24.24 -0.98
CA GLU A 111 9.94 25.62 -0.76
C GLU A 111 8.94 26.46 0.06
N LEU A 112 7.64 26.33 -0.21
CA LEU A 112 6.59 27.07 0.52
C LEU A 112 6.38 26.58 1.96
N THR A 113 6.56 25.28 2.22
CA THR A 113 6.27 24.66 3.53
C THR A 113 7.51 24.47 4.40
N GLY A 114 8.70 24.48 3.81
CA GLY A 114 9.93 24.03 4.44
C GLY A 114 9.97 22.53 4.76
N ILE A 115 9.08 21.73 4.15
CA ILE A 115 9.09 20.25 4.23
C ILE A 115 9.95 19.74 3.10
N ASP A 116 10.78 18.72 3.35
CA ASP A 116 11.58 18.12 2.28
C ASP A 116 10.71 17.53 1.15
N GLN A 117 11.13 17.70 -0.11
CA GLN A 117 10.36 17.22 -1.26
C GLN A 117 10.17 15.69 -1.23
N SER A 118 11.14 14.93 -0.70
CA SER A 118 11.01 13.48 -0.57
C SER A 118 9.96 13.10 0.47
N ASP A 119 9.80 13.89 1.53
CA ASP A 119 8.77 13.67 2.54
C ASP A 119 7.38 14.05 2.02
N LEU A 120 7.26 15.14 1.26
CA LEU A 120 6.02 15.46 0.53
C LEU A 120 5.65 14.33 -0.43
N SER A 121 6.62 13.77 -1.17
CA SER A 121 6.39 12.61 -2.04
C SER A 121 5.92 11.38 -1.28
N LYS A 122 6.48 11.08 -0.08
CA LYS A 122 6.01 9.97 0.76
C LYS A 122 4.61 10.24 1.31
N ILE A 123 4.29 11.48 1.67
CA ILE A 123 2.95 11.88 2.14
C ILE A 123 1.93 11.68 1.04
N GLU A 124 2.18 12.23 -0.16
CA GLU A 124 1.25 12.14 -1.29
C GLU A 124 1.00 10.69 -1.73
N ARG A 125 1.99 9.81 -1.58
CA ARG A 125 1.85 8.36 -1.85
C ARG A 125 1.27 7.56 -0.70
N GLY A 126 0.90 8.19 0.43
CA GLY A 126 0.42 7.50 1.63
C GLY A 126 1.43 6.52 2.22
N VAL A 127 2.72 6.74 2.02
CA VAL A 127 3.79 5.95 2.65
C VAL A 127 4.14 6.54 4.02
N ALA A 128 4.03 7.86 4.18
CA ALA A 128 4.27 8.55 5.44
C ALA A 128 2.99 8.64 6.30
N ASN A 129 3.19 8.87 7.60
CA ASN A 129 2.14 9.24 8.55
C ASN A 129 2.39 10.67 9.06
N PRO A 130 2.00 11.71 8.30
CA PRO A 130 2.25 13.10 8.70
C PRO A 130 1.46 13.48 9.96
N SER A 131 2.06 14.32 10.80
CA SER A 131 1.34 14.91 11.93
C SER A 131 0.23 15.86 11.46
N ILE A 132 -0.78 16.10 12.29
CA ILE A 132 -1.79 17.13 12.04
C ILE A 132 -1.15 18.51 11.80
N GLY A 133 -0.08 18.85 12.53
CA GLY A 133 0.65 20.11 12.32
C GLY A 133 1.32 20.18 10.95
N THR A 134 1.88 19.07 10.47
CA THR A 134 2.44 18.96 9.11
C THR A 134 1.36 19.17 8.05
N LEU A 135 0.20 18.52 8.22
CA LEU A 135 -0.94 18.65 7.31
C LEU A 135 -1.50 20.06 7.29
N ASN A 136 -1.61 20.72 8.45
CA ASN A 136 -2.07 22.09 8.53
C ASN A 136 -1.14 23.05 7.79
N ARG A 137 0.18 22.90 7.97
CA ARG A 137 1.19 23.68 7.25
C ARG A 137 1.10 23.50 5.72
N ILE A 138 0.87 22.26 5.26
CA ILE A 138 0.65 21.98 3.85
C ILE A 138 -0.62 22.68 3.35
N ALA A 139 -1.74 22.56 4.10
CA ALA A 139 -3.00 23.19 3.73
C ALA A 139 -2.86 24.72 3.61
N GLU A 140 -2.21 25.37 4.58
CA GLU A 140 -1.93 26.81 4.55
C GLU A 140 -1.10 27.21 3.34
N ALA A 141 -0.01 26.48 3.06
CA ALA A 141 0.82 26.73 1.88
C ALA A 141 0.07 26.53 0.56
N LEU A 142 -0.96 25.68 0.54
CA LEU A 142 -1.83 25.48 -0.62
C LEU A 142 -3.00 26.48 -0.68
N GLY A 143 -3.19 27.34 0.32
CA GLY A 143 -4.37 28.21 0.41
C GLY A 143 -5.67 27.45 0.70
N ALA A 144 -5.56 26.23 1.23
CA ALA A 144 -6.65 25.37 1.62
C ALA A 144 -6.89 25.42 3.14
N LYS A 145 -7.85 24.62 3.63
CA LYS A 145 -8.10 24.44 5.07
C LYS A 145 -8.04 22.96 5.42
N LEU A 146 -7.36 22.62 6.50
CA LEU A 146 -7.41 21.26 7.05
C LEU A 146 -8.75 21.05 7.76
N VAL A 147 -9.51 20.05 7.31
CA VAL A 147 -10.78 19.64 7.94
C VAL A 147 -10.67 18.16 8.29
N VAL A 148 -10.96 17.82 9.55
CA VAL A 148 -11.03 16.44 10.03
C VAL A 148 -12.47 16.16 10.43
N SER A 149 -13.07 15.15 9.80
CA SER A 149 -14.40 14.64 10.14
C SER A 149 -14.32 13.18 10.54
N ILE A 150 -15.20 12.78 11.46
CA ILE A 150 -15.40 11.40 11.88
C ILE A 150 -16.86 11.09 11.56
N ALA A 151 -17.11 10.01 10.82
CA ALA A 151 -18.42 9.58 10.36
C ALA A 151 -18.71 8.16 10.82
#